data_AF-A0A959NW20-F1
#
_entry.id   AF-A0A959NW20-F1
#
_cell.length_a   1.000
_cell.length_b   1.000
_cell.length_c   1.000
_cell.angle_alpha   90.00
_cell.angle_beta   90.00
_cell.angle_gamma   90.00
#
_symmetry.space_group_name_H-M   'P 1'
#
loop_
_entity.id
_entity.type
_entity.pdbx_description
1 polymer ?
#
loop_
_entity_poly.entity_id
_entity_poly.type
_entity_poly.pdbx_seq_one_letter_code
_entity_poly.pdbx_strand_id
1 'polypeptide(L)'
;MFRFAHSEYLYLLYLVPILIVIIWYSIRRQNQLLAKFANVKLHKTLFPFKSNFKLISKNLLITLAIIFLIFGLANPQIGSKVEEVKQVGIDVYILLDVSLSMKAEDIKPSRLEKAKHEISKLIQRLQGDRIGLIVFSGKAFIQFPLTTDYSAANLFLSAVSV
;
A
#
# COMPACT_ATOMS: atom_id res chain seq x y z
N MET A 1 -2.64 4.96 0.76
CA MET A 1 -1.89 6.19 1.15
C MET A 1 -1.93 7.16 -0.01
N PHE A 2 -2.22 8.44 0.24
CA PHE A 2 -2.14 9.50 -0.78
C PHE A 2 -0.67 9.91 -0.95
N ARG A 3 -0.15 9.87 -2.18
CA ARG A 3 1.22 10.32 -2.49
C ARG A 3 1.25 11.07 -3.82
N PHE A 4 2.16 12.02 -3.97
CA PHE A 4 2.49 12.61 -5.27
C PHE A 4 3.66 11.84 -5.88
N ALA A 5 3.59 11.51 -7.17
CA ALA A 5 4.70 10.86 -7.85
C ALA A 5 5.88 11.83 -8.05
N HIS A 6 5.57 13.11 -8.25
CA HIS A 6 6.53 14.18 -8.52
C HIS A 6 6.25 15.39 -7.62
N SER A 7 6.61 15.26 -6.34
CA SER A 7 6.40 16.30 -5.33
C SER A 7 7.14 17.61 -5.67
N GLU A 8 8.21 17.53 -6.46
CA GLU A 8 9.00 18.66 -6.94
C GLU A 8 8.19 19.69 -7.75
N TYR A 9 7.16 19.27 -8.48
CA TYR A 9 6.35 20.21 -9.26
C TYR A 9 5.41 21.06 -8.39
N LEU A 10 5.16 20.67 -7.13
CA LEU A 10 4.37 21.49 -6.21
C LEU A 10 5.09 22.80 -5.87
N TYR A 11 6.42 22.89 -5.99
CA TYR A 11 7.15 24.15 -5.85
C TYR A 11 6.73 25.21 -6.88
N LEU A 12 6.16 24.81 -8.03
CA LEU A 12 5.62 25.75 -9.01
C LEU A 12 4.41 26.53 -8.49
N LEU A 13 3.74 26.07 -7.42
CA LEU A 13 2.67 26.85 -6.77
C LEU A 13 3.17 28.18 -6.23
N TYR A 14 4.46 28.34 -5.92
CA TYR A 14 5.04 29.62 -5.51
C TYR A 14 5.02 30.67 -6.64
N LEU A 15 4.82 30.27 -7.90
CA LEU A 15 4.63 31.20 -9.02
C LEU A 15 3.23 31.82 -9.06
N VAL A 16 2.23 31.18 -8.43
CA VAL A 16 0.85 31.67 -8.38
C VAL A 16 0.73 33.05 -7.69
N PRO A 17 1.32 33.29 -6.49
CA PRO A 17 1.27 34.63 -5.89
C PRO A 17 1.99 35.68 -6.73
N ILE A 18 3.09 35.33 -7.42
CA ILE A 18 3.77 36.24 -8.35
C ILE A 18 2.83 36.62 -9.51
N LEU A 19 2.11 35.65 -10.07
CA LEU A 19 1.11 35.88 -11.12
C LEU A 19 -0.03 36.81 -10.64
N ILE A 20 -0.52 36.60 -9.41
CA ILE A 20 -1.55 37.46 -8.80
C ILE A 20 -1.06 38.90 -8.65
N VAL A 21 0.19 39.10 -8.19
CA VAL A 21 0.78 40.44 -8.07
C VAL A 21 0.93 41.11 -9.43
N ILE A 22 1.36 40.38 -10.46
CA ILE A 22 1.47 40.90 -11.84
C ILE A 22 0.09 41.32 -12.38
N ILE A 23 -0.94 40.48 -12.18
CA ILE A 23 -2.31 40.79 -12.58
C ILE A 23 -2.81 42.04 -11.86
N TRP A 24 -2.61 42.13 -10.54
CA TRP A 24 -3.02 43.29 -9.75
C TRP A 24 -2.30 44.57 -10.18
N TYR A 25 -0.97 44.51 -10.38
CA TYR A 25 -0.18 45.64 -10.86
C TYR A 25 -0.62 46.09 -12.25
N SER A 26 -0.88 45.15 -13.17
CA SER A 26 -1.36 45.44 -14.52
C SER A 26 -2.72 46.16 -14.51
N ILE A 27 -3.67 45.67 -13.69
CA ILE A 27 -4.98 46.30 -13.52
C ILE A 27 -4.84 47.70 -12.92
N ARG A 28 -3.99 47.86 -11.89
CA ARG A 28 -3.76 49.16 -11.22
C ARG A 28 -3.14 50.16 -12.18
N ARG A 29 -2.10 49.75 -12.92
CA ARG A 29 -1.42 50.59 -13.92
C ARG A 29 -2.37 50.97 -15.06
N GLN A 30 -3.18 50.03 -15.56
CA GLN A 30 -4.18 50.32 -16.58
C GLN A 30 -5.19 51.37 -16.10
N ASN A 31 -5.68 51.25 -14.87
CA ASN A 31 -6.60 52.23 -14.29
C ASN A 31 -5.95 53.61 -14.06
N GLN A 32 -4.68 53.65 -13.65
CA GLN A 32 -3.92 54.90 -13.50
C GLN A 32 -3.65 55.61 -14.83
N LEU A 33 -3.28 54.86 -15.88
CA LEU A 33 -3.10 55.41 -17.22
C LEU A 33 -4.42 55.94 -17.76
N LEU A 34 -5.49 55.15 -17.66
CA LEU A 34 -6.83 55.58 -18.07
C LEU A 34 -7.27 56.87 -17.36
N ALA A 35 -7.00 57.01 -16.06
CA ALA A 35 -7.32 58.22 -15.30
C ALA A 35 -6.53 59.47 -15.74
N LYS A 36 -5.35 59.30 -16.37
CA LYS A 36 -4.54 60.41 -16.90
C LYS A 36 -4.97 60.86 -18.30
N PHE A 37 -5.65 60.00 -19.07
CA PHE A 37 -5.94 60.25 -20.48
C PHE A 37 -7.38 60.70 -20.78
N ALA A 38 -8.35 60.56 -19.87
CA ALA A 38 -9.72 61.00 -20.15
C ALA A 38 -10.47 61.57 -18.94
N ASN A 39 -11.28 62.60 -19.22
CA ASN A 39 -12.25 63.17 -18.30
C ASN A 39 -13.28 62.08 -17.93
N VAL A 40 -13.59 61.89 -16.63
CA VAL A 40 -14.36 60.74 -16.08
C VAL A 40 -15.69 60.47 -16.84
N LYS A 41 -16.29 61.49 -17.45
CA LYS A 41 -17.50 61.40 -18.28
C LYS A 41 -17.32 60.73 -19.66
N LEU A 42 -16.14 60.80 -20.29
CA LEU A 42 -15.88 60.18 -21.61
C LEU A 42 -15.55 58.68 -21.53
N HIS A 43 -15.21 58.18 -20.33
CA HIS A 43 -14.86 56.78 -20.12
C HIS A 43 -16.03 55.81 -20.36
N LYS A 44 -17.25 56.19 -19.97
CA LYS A 44 -18.45 55.37 -20.20
C LYS A 44 -18.84 55.31 -21.69
N THR A 45 -18.51 56.33 -22.46
CA THR A 45 -18.83 56.44 -23.88
C THR A 45 -17.83 55.68 -24.76
N LEU A 46 -16.53 55.70 -24.39
CA LEU A 46 -15.46 55.02 -25.15
C LEU A 46 -15.32 53.53 -24.83
N PHE A 47 -15.68 53.10 -23.61
CA PHE A 47 -15.61 51.68 -23.21
C PHE A 47 -16.92 51.19 -22.54
N PRO A 48 -18.05 51.19 -23.26
CA PRO A 48 -19.36 50.81 -22.72
C PRO A 48 -19.45 49.35 -22.24
N PHE A 49 -18.50 48.49 -22.66
CA PHE A 49 -18.48 47.06 -22.34
C PHE A 49 -17.43 46.65 -21.28
N LYS A 50 -16.78 47.61 -20.60
CA LYS A 50 -15.79 47.29 -19.55
C LYS A 50 -16.50 46.74 -18.31
N SER A 51 -16.64 45.42 -18.24
CA SER A 51 -17.17 44.71 -17.07
C SER A 51 -16.03 44.24 -16.16
N ASN A 52 -15.97 44.80 -14.95
CA ASN A 52 -15.02 44.35 -13.92
C ASN A 52 -15.26 42.88 -13.55
N PHE A 53 -16.51 42.42 -13.57
CA PHE A 53 -16.87 41.03 -13.31
C PHE A 53 -16.25 40.07 -14.34
N LYS A 54 -16.34 40.40 -15.64
CA LYS A 54 -15.72 39.59 -16.71
C LYS A 54 -14.20 39.55 -16.63
N LEU A 55 -13.58 40.66 -16.20
CA LEU A 55 -12.12 40.73 -16.03
C LEU A 55 -11.66 39.87 -14.85
N ILE A 56 -12.36 39.95 -13.71
CA ILE A 56 -12.05 39.15 -12.52
C ILE A 56 -12.29 37.67 -12.79
N SER A 57 -13.42 37.29 -13.39
CA SER A 57 -13.72 35.89 -13.69
C SER A 57 -12.74 35.27 -14.68
N LYS A 58 -12.33 36.01 -15.72
CA LYS A 58 -11.29 35.57 -16.65
C LYS A 58 -9.97 35.28 -15.93
N ASN A 59 -9.49 36.22 -15.11
CA ASN A 59 -8.22 36.07 -14.41
C ASN A 59 -8.27 34.96 -13.36
N LEU A 60 -9.41 34.80 -12.68
CA LEU A 60 -9.63 33.70 -11.75
C LEU A 60 -9.58 32.34 -12.47
N LEU A 61 -10.26 32.20 -13.60
CA LEU A 61 -10.25 30.97 -14.40
C LEU A 61 -8.85 30.62 -14.92
N ILE A 62 -8.09 31.61 -15.39
CA ILE A 62 -6.70 31.38 -15.83
C ILE A 62 -5.84 30.92 -14.66
N THR A 63 -6.00 31.53 -13.49
CA THR A 63 -5.23 31.16 -12.29
C THR A 63 -5.58 29.74 -11.82
N LEU A 64 -6.86 29.39 -11.80
CA LEU A 64 -7.31 28.03 -11.47
C LEU A 64 -6.83 26.99 -12.48
N ALA A 65 -6.83 27.32 -13.78
CA ALA A 65 -6.31 26.43 -14.82
C ALA A 65 -4.82 26.12 -14.60
N ILE A 66 -4.01 27.13 -14.26
CA ILE A 66 -2.58 26.95 -13.94
C ILE A 66 -2.42 26.07 -12.69
N ILE A 67 -3.21 26.31 -11.64
CA ILE A 67 -3.18 25.49 -10.42
C ILE A 67 -3.49 24.02 -10.75
N PHE A 68 -4.56 23.76 -11.51
CA PHE A 68 -4.91 22.39 -11.90
C PHE A 68 -3.87 21.72 -12.80
N LEU A 69 -3.22 22.48 -13.68
CA LEU A 69 -2.08 21.95 -14.46
C LEU A 69 -0.92 21.54 -13.56
N ILE A 70 -0.57 22.35 -12.54
CA ILE A 70 0.48 22.02 -11.58
C ILE A 70 0.12 20.75 -10.80
N PHE A 71 -1.13 20.63 -10.33
CA PHE A 71 -1.60 19.41 -9.68
C PHE A 71 -1.58 18.20 -10.61
N GLY A 72 -1.94 18.36 -11.88
CA GLY A 72 -1.84 17.30 -12.89
C GLY A 72 -0.40 16.82 -13.09
N LEU A 73 0.55 17.76 -13.16
CA LEU A 73 1.98 17.45 -13.27
C LEU A 73 2.55 16.75 -12.03
N ALA A 74 2.10 17.14 -10.83
CA ALA A 74 2.48 16.49 -9.58
C ALA A 74 1.99 15.02 -9.48
N ASN A 75 1.04 14.64 -10.35
CA ASN A 75 0.50 13.29 -10.50
C ASN A 75 0.07 12.67 -9.15
N PRO A 76 -1.06 13.14 -8.57
CA PRO A 76 -1.58 12.61 -7.31
C PRO A 76 -2.01 11.16 -7.49
N GLN A 77 -1.37 10.27 -6.73
CA GLN A 77 -1.65 8.84 -6.74
C GLN A 77 -2.38 8.45 -5.45
N ILE A 78 -3.54 7.84 -5.64
CA ILE A 78 -4.28 7.14 -4.59
C ILE A 78 -4.09 5.65 -4.83
N GLY A 79 -3.38 4.98 -3.94
CA GLY A 79 -3.13 3.55 -4.07
C GLY A 79 -3.06 2.84 -2.73
N SER A 80 -3.36 1.55 -2.76
CA SER A 80 -2.96 0.60 -1.73
C SER A 80 -1.51 0.23 -1.96
N LYS A 81 -0.68 0.37 -0.92
CA LYS A 81 0.61 -0.33 -0.89
C LYS A 81 0.27 -1.74 -0.40
N VAL A 82 0.58 -2.76 -1.18
CA VAL A 82 0.60 -4.13 -0.67
C VAL A 82 1.77 -4.15 0.31
N GLU A 83 1.45 -4.05 1.59
CA GLU A 83 2.43 -4.23 2.63
C GLU A 83 2.68 -5.74 2.71
N GLU A 84 3.87 -6.18 2.29
CA GLU A 84 4.31 -7.55 2.53
C GLU A 84 4.44 -7.72 4.03
N VAL A 85 3.37 -8.22 4.66
CA VAL A 85 3.45 -8.72 6.03
C VAL A 85 4.41 -9.90 5.98
N LYS A 86 5.67 -9.67 6.39
CA LYS A 86 6.63 -10.74 6.60
C LYS A 86 6.10 -11.58 7.75
N GLN A 87 5.38 -12.65 7.41
CA GLN A 87 4.98 -13.66 8.37
C GLN A 87 6.27 -14.38 8.78
N VAL A 88 6.85 -13.99 9.91
CA VAL A 88 8.03 -14.64 10.47
C VAL A 88 7.57 -15.94 11.11
N GLY A 89 7.43 -16.98 10.30
CA GLY A 89 7.26 -18.35 10.77
C GLY A 89 8.59 -18.93 11.24
N ILE A 90 8.55 -19.87 12.19
CA ILE A 90 9.71 -20.67 12.57
C ILE A 90 9.73 -22.01 11.82
N ASP A 91 10.90 -22.63 11.76
CA ASP A 91 11.09 -23.97 11.21
C ASP A 91 11.11 -25.02 12.33
N VAL A 92 10.20 -25.99 12.26
CA VAL A 92 10.07 -27.05 13.26
C VAL A 92 10.30 -28.41 12.62
N TYR A 93 11.30 -29.15 13.12
CA TYR A 93 11.47 -30.57 12.81
C TYR A 93 10.96 -31.43 13.96
N ILE A 94 10.11 -32.39 13.64
CA ILE A 94 9.64 -33.42 14.57
C ILE A 94 10.37 -34.71 14.23
N LEU A 95 10.99 -35.31 15.25
CA LEU A 95 11.63 -36.61 15.14
C LEU A 95 10.73 -37.63 15.83
N LEU A 96 10.19 -38.58 15.08
CA LEU A 96 9.25 -39.58 15.55
C LEU A 96 9.87 -40.98 15.53
N ASP A 97 9.91 -41.63 16.69
CA ASP A 97 10.33 -43.03 16.82
C ASP A 97 9.26 -43.95 16.18
N VAL A 98 9.70 -44.87 15.33
CA VAL A 98 8.88 -45.92 14.68
C VAL A 98 9.45 -47.32 14.95
N SER A 99 10.10 -47.52 16.09
CA SER A 99 10.58 -48.83 16.53
C SER A 99 9.45 -49.72 17.04
N LEU A 100 9.71 -51.03 17.15
CA LEU A 100 8.76 -52.01 17.71
C LEU A 100 8.24 -51.62 19.10
N SER A 101 9.02 -50.88 19.89
CA SER A 101 8.60 -50.38 21.21
C SER A 101 7.39 -49.43 21.13
N MET A 102 7.18 -48.78 19.99
CA MET A 102 6.07 -47.86 19.76
C MET A 102 4.74 -48.56 19.44
N LYS A 103 4.75 -49.89 19.26
CA LYS A 103 3.52 -50.73 19.23
C LYS A 103 2.95 -50.98 20.63
N ALA A 104 3.65 -50.63 21.70
CA ALA A 104 3.13 -50.80 23.06
C ALA A 104 1.81 -50.04 23.26
N GLU A 105 0.86 -50.67 23.95
CA GLU A 105 -0.48 -50.13 24.24
C GLU A 105 -0.64 -49.66 25.70
N ASP A 106 0.46 -49.42 26.40
CA ASP A 106 0.44 -48.77 27.71
C ASP A 106 -0.19 -47.37 27.65
N ILE A 107 -0.19 -46.77 26.45
CA ILE A 107 -1.04 -45.63 26.10
C ILE A 107 -1.94 -46.04 24.93
N LYS A 108 -3.26 -45.95 25.12
CA LYS A 108 -4.24 -46.31 24.08
C LYS A 108 -4.24 -45.30 22.92
N PRO A 109 -4.39 -45.76 21.66
CA PRO A 109 -4.45 -47.17 21.24
C PRO A 109 -3.06 -47.82 21.19
N SER A 110 -2.03 -47.09 20.74
CA SER A 110 -0.61 -47.45 20.92
C SER A 110 0.21 -46.17 21.09
N ARG A 111 1.46 -46.28 21.57
CA ARG A 111 2.36 -45.13 21.68
C ARG A 111 2.52 -44.39 20.35
N LEU A 112 2.68 -45.10 19.23
CA LEU A 112 2.79 -44.47 17.90
C LEU A 112 1.52 -43.71 17.53
N GLU A 113 0.36 -44.34 17.66
CA GLU A 113 -0.90 -43.71 17.27
C GLU A 113 -1.23 -42.51 18.17
N LYS A 114 -0.89 -42.59 19.45
CA LYS A 114 -0.99 -41.44 20.36
C LYS A 114 -0.04 -40.32 19.93
N ALA A 115 1.20 -40.63 19.57
CA ALA A 115 2.17 -39.64 19.09
C ALA A 115 1.69 -38.96 17.79
N LYS A 116 1.20 -39.74 16.81
CA LYS A 116 0.59 -39.21 15.57
C LYS A 116 -0.56 -38.26 15.87
N HIS A 117 -1.43 -38.60 16.83
CA HIS A 117 -2.54 -37.74 17.23
C HIS A 117 -2.08 -36.41 17.84
N GLU A 118 -1.09 -36.44 18.73
CA GLU A 118 -0.57 -35.20 19.34
C GLU A 118 0.22 -34.35 18.33
N ILE A 119 0.96 -34.98 17.40
CA ILE A 119 1.62 -34.27 16.29
C ILE A 119 0.58 -33.61 15.38
N SER A 120 -0.51 -34.30 15.05
CA SER A 120 -1.60 -33.72 14.24
C SER A 120 -2.23 -32.50 14.92
N LYS A 121 -2.47 -32.57 16.23
CA LYS A 121 -2.92 -31.40 17.01
C LYS A 121 -1.91 -30.26 17.02
N LEU A 122 -0.61 -30.56 17.06
CA LEU A 122 0.43 -29.54 16.97
C LEU A 122 0.39 -28.85 15.61
N ILE A 123 0.30 -29.61 14.50
CA ILE A 123 0.17 -29.09 13.14
C ILE A 123 -1.02 -28.14 13.03
N GLN A 124 -2.16 -28.48 13.62
CA GLN A 124 -3.37 -27.64 13.60
C GLN A 124 -3.22 -26.30 14.34
N ARG A 125 -2.22 -26.16 15.22
CA ARG A 125 -1.95 -24.93 15.97
C ARG A 125 -0.92 -24.01 15.30
N LEU A 126 -0.18 -24.50 14.31
CA LEU A 126 0.83 -23.72 13.61
C LEU A 126 0.19 -22.68 12.68
N GLN A 127 0.74 -21.47 12.64
CA GLN A 127 0.19 -20.36 11.84
C GLN A 127 1.29 -19.65 11.05
N GLY A 128 1.53 -20.12 9.82
CA GLY A 128 2.60 -19.59 8.97
C GLY A 128 3.99 -20.19 9.24
N ASP A 129 4.09 -21.15 10.16
CA ASP A 129 5.32 -21.89 10.46
C ASP A 129 5.52 -23.03 9.46
N ARG A 130 6.79 -23.44 9.27
CA ARG A 130 7.11 -24.61 8.45
C ARG A 130 7.36 -25.82 9.35
N ILE A 131 6.81 -26.96 8.97
CA ILE A 131 6.96 -28.22 9.69
C ILE A 131 7.57 -29.30 8.82
N GLY A 132 8.50 -30.06 9.39
CA GLY A 132 9.11 -31.25 8.78
C GLY A 132 9.03 -32.44 9.73
N LEU A 133 8.95 -33.64 9.18
CA LEU A 133 8.91 -34.89 9.95
C LEU A 133 10.04 -35.81 9.52
N ILE A 134 10.80 -36.26 10.50
CA ILE A 134 11.81 -37.28 10.37
C ILE A 134 11.33 -38.46 11.21
N VAL A 135 11.27 -39.64 10.61
CA VAL A 135 10.97 -40.87 11.35
C VAL A 135 12.26 -41.65 11.53
N PHE A 136 12.41 -42.31 12.67
CA PHE A 136 13.61 -43.07 12.98
C PHE A 136 13.31 -44.36 13.74
N SER A 137 14.12 -45.37 13.45
CA SER A 137 14.24 -46.58 14.28
C SER A 137 15.70 -47.03 14.24
N GLY A 138 16.05 -48.06 13.46
CA GLY A 138 17.43 -48.43 13.17
C GLY A 138 18.14 -47.51 12.17
N LYS A 139 17.38 -46.80 11.33
CA LYS A 139 17.84 -45.74 10.43
C LYS A 139 16.83 -44.58 10.48
N ALA A 140 17.29 -43.37 10.19
CA ALA A 140 16.44 -42.18 10.10
C ALA A 140 16.21 -41.80 8.64
N PHE A 141 14.99 -41.39 8.31
CA PHE A 141 14.65 -40.83 7.01
C PHE A 141 13.67 -39.68 7.14
N ILE A 142 13.75 -38.74 6.20
CA ILE A 142 12.85 -37.59 6.13
C ILE A 142 11.53 -38.09 5.54
N GLN A 143 10.47 -38.13 6.35
CA GLN A 143 9.12 -38.49 5.90
C GLN A 143 8.53 -37.38 5.03
N PHE A 144 8.72 -36.12 5.43
CA PHE A 144 8.49 -34.95 4.58
C PHE A 144 9.41 -33.79 5.01
N PRO A 145 9.92 -32.99 4.05
CA PRO A 145 10.73 -31.81 4.34
C PRO A 145 9.88 -30.67 4.92
N LEU A 146 10.53 -29.57 5.35
CA LEU A 146 9.85 -28.36 5.82
C LEU A 146 8.80 -27.88 4.81
N THR A 147 7.54 -27.83 5.25
CA THR A 147 6.41 -27.38 4.44
C THR A 147 5.44 -26.52 5.24
N THR A 148 4.74 -25.61 4.57
CA THR A 148 3.58 -24.89 5.10
C THR A 148 2.26 -25.58 4.74
N ASP A 149 2.30 -26.66 3.94
CA ASP A 149 1.11 -27.44 3.59
C ASP A 149 0.79 -28.43 4.72
N TYR A 150 -0.01 -27.95 5.68
CA TYR A 150 -0.45 -28.73 6.83
C TYR A 150 -1.38 -29.90 6.46
N SER A 151 -2.08 -29.82 5.32
CA SER A 151 -2.95 -30.89 4.84
C SER A 151 -2.12 -32.06 4.34
N ALA A 152 -1.11 -31.78 3.52
CA ALA A 152 -0.14 -32.77 3.07
C ALA A 152 0.64 -33.36 4.25
N ALA A 153 1.09 -32.52 5.19
CA ALA A 153 1.80 -32.99 6.40
C ALA A 153 0.97 -34.02 7.21
N ASN A 154 -0.32 -33.76 7.42
CA ASN A 154 -1.20 -34.70 8.12
C ASN A 154 -1.43 -36.00 7.33
N LEU A 155 -1.54 -35.92 6.00
CA LEU A 155 -1.65 -37.09 5.14
C LEU A 155 -0.41 -37.99 5.27
N PHE A 156 0.80 -37.42 5.15
CA PHE A 156 2.04 -38.18 5.29
C PHE A 156 2.25 -38.72 6.70
N LEU A 157 1.84 -37.98 7.75
CA LEU A 157 1.87 -38.46 9.13
C LEU A 157 0.96 -39.67 9.33
N SER A 158 -0.25 -39.66 8.77
CA SER A 158 -1.19 -40.78 8.90
C SER A 158 -0.66 -42.08 8.28
N ALA A 159 0.15 -41.99 7.22
CA ALA A 159 0.77 -43.11 6.53
C ALA A 159 1.93 -43.75 7.30
N VAL A 160 2.43 -43.11 8.38
CA VAL A 160 3.51 -43.66 9.20
C VAL A 160 3.02 -44.88 9.98
N SER A 161 3.79 -45.97 9.90
CA SER A 161 3.58 -47.23 10.60
C SER A 161 4.92 -47.79 11.11
N VAL A 162 4.86 -48.74 12.05
CA VAL A 162 6.02 -49.44 12.64
C VAL A 162 6.37 -50.71 11.85
#